data_AF-A0A2D6E280-F1
#
_entry.id   AF-A0A2D6E280-F1
#
_cell.length_a   1.000
_cell.length_b   1.000
_cell.length_c   1.000
_cell.angle_alpha   90.00
_cell.angle_beta   90.00
_cell.angle_gamma   90.00
#
_symmetry.space_group_name_H-M   'P 1'
#
loop_
_entity.id
_entity.type
_entity.pdbx_description
1 polymer ?
#
loop_
_entity_poly.entity_id
_entity_poly.type
_entity_poly.pdbx_seq_one_letter_code
_entity_poly.pdbx_strand_id
1 'polypeptide(L)'
;MNILNNHVKQKIKEHSLNETPRECCGLILDIGGEIEVLRCKNVAKDNKKNFRIDEIDYLNASKRGSIKAYYHSHPHDEVGRFSGADAQVSRAQNIPLIMYSIFHDNFYQLDHE
;
A
#
# COMPACT_ATOMS: atom_id res chain seq x y z
N MET A 1 -9.60 11.06 -10.29
CA MET A 1 -10.40 10.44 -9.22
C MET A 1 -9.53 10.41 -7.96
N ASN A 2 -9.96 11.01 -6.85
CA ASN A 2 -9.17 11.00 -5.61
C ASN A 2 -9.36 9.64 -4.90
N ILE A 3 -8.39 8.74 -5.06
CA ILE A 3 -8.44 7.39 -4.48
C ILE A 3 -8.25 7.38 -2.95
N LEU A 4 -7.73 8.46 -2.36
CA LEU A 4 -7.47 8.59 -0.92
C LEU A 4 -8.58 9.36 -0.18
N ASN A 5 -9.80 8.86 -0.25
CA ASN A 5 -10.90 9.35 0.60
C ASN A 5 -10.72 8.89 2.07
N ASN A 6 -11.54 9.42 2.98
CA ASN A 6 -11.43 9.12 4.41
C ASN A 6 -11.60 7.63 4.73
N HIS A 7 -12.48 6.93 4.01
CA HIS A 7 -12.72 5.48 4.19
C HIS A 7 -11.48 4.66 3.83
N VAL A 8 -10.86 4.96 2.70
CA VAL A 8 -9.62 4.31 2.25
C VAL A 8 -8.48 4.57 3.23
N LYS A 9 -8.29 5.83 3.64
CA LYS A 9 -7.28 6.20 4.64
C LYS A 9 -7.47 5.44 5.95
N GLN A 10 -8.71 5.38 6.44
CA GLN A 10 -9.02 4.65 7.67
C GLN A 10 -8.68 3.15 7.54
N LYS A 11 -9.11 2.49 6.46
CA LYS A 11 -8.79 1.06 6.23
C LYS A 11 -7.29 0.78 6.17
N ILE A 12 -6.51 1.65 5.51
CA ILE A 12 -5.05 1.52 5.43
C ILE A 12 -4.41 1.73 6.80
N LYS A 13 -4.83 2.77 7.54
CA LYS A 13 -4.34 3.06 8.89
C LYS A 13 -4.61 1.88 9.84
N GLU A 14 -5.83 1.36 9.84
CA GLU A 14 -6.19 0.19 10.64
C GLU A 14 -5.35 -1.04 10.27
N HIS A 15 -5.13 -1.32 8.98
CA HIS A 15 -4.26 -2.42 8.56
C HIS A 15 -2.82 -2.22 9.05
N SER A 16 -2.30 -1.01 8.91
CA SER A 16 -0.94 -0.65 9.32
C SER A 16 -0.71 -0.85 10.82
N LEU A 17 -1.66 -0.42 11.65
CA LEU A 17 -1.61 -0.58 13.10
C LEU A 17 -1.69 -2.06 13.51
N ASN A 18 -2.50 -2.86 12.82
CA ASN A 18 -2.65 -4.29 13.11
C ASN A 18 -1.40 -5.12 12.78
N GLU A 19 -0.64 -4.72 11.75
CA GLU A 19 0.56 -5.45 11.33
C GLU A 19 1.84 -5.01 12.04
N THR A 20 1.81 -3.86 12.73
CA THR A 20 2.96 -3.33 13.48
C THR A 20 3.46 -4.38 14.48
N PRO A 21 4.79 -4.67 14.54
CA PRO A 21 5.92 -3.91 14.00
C PRO A 21 6.34 -4.27 12.56
N ARG A 22 5.57 -5.06 11.82
CA ARG A 22 5.84 -5.36 10.41
C ARG A 22 5.23 -4.29 9.51
N GLU A 23 5.78 -4.15 8.31
CA GLU A 23 5.12 -3.39 7.26
C GLU A 23 3.91 -4.18 6.75
N CYS A 24 2.76 -3.52 6.70
CA CYS A 24 1.60 -4.02 5.98
C CYS A 24 1.77 -3.72 4.48
N CYS A 25 1.06 -4.44 3.63
CA CYS A 25 0.94 -4.07 2.23
C CYS A 25 -0.43 -4.45 1.66
N GLY A 26 -0.83 -3.80 0.57
CA GLY A 26 -2.06 -4.16 -0.12
C GLY A 26 -2.33 -3.36 -1.38
N LEU A 27 -3.56 -3.48 -1.85
CA LEU A 27 -4.02 -2.91 -3.12
C LEU A 27 -5.26 -2.06 -2.91
N ILE A 28 -5.38 -1.00 -3.70
CA ILE A 28 -6.60 -0.22 -3.86
C ILE A 28 -7.22 -0.59 -5.19
N LEU A 29 -8.46 -1.04 -5.17
CA LEU A 29 -9.20 -1.52 -6.32
C LEU A 29 -10.36 -0.59 -6.65
N ASP A 30 -10.65 -0.46 -7.93
CA ASP A 30 -11.91 0.03 -8.46
C ASP A 30 -12.73 -1.17 -8.94
N ILE A 31 -13.86 -1.40 -8.27
CA ILE A 31 -14.79 -2.49 -8.56
C ILE A 31 -16.10 -1.86 -9.02
N GLY A 32 -16.23 -1.65 -10.33
CA GLY A 32 -17.45 -1.09 -10.91
C GLY A 32 -17.76 0.35 -10.49
N GLY A 33 -16.73 1.16 -10.21
CA GLY A 33 -16.85 2.54 -9.75
C GLY A 33 -16.65 2.73 -8.25
N GLU A 34 -16.67 1.64 -7.47
CA GLU A 34 -16.46 1.68 -6.02
C GLU A 34 -15.00 1.41 -5.65
N ILE A 35 -14.45 2.24 -4.75
CA ILE A 35 -13.04 2.14 -4.30
C ILE A 35 -12.95 1.27 -3.05
N GLU A 36 -12.21 0.16 -3.17
CA GLU A 36 -12.02 -0.81 -2.09
C GLU A 36 -10.54 -1.04 -1.75
N VAL A 37 -10.27 -1.22 -0.46
CA VAL A 37 -8.94 -1.55 0.06
C VAL A 37 -8.87 -3.06 0.29
N LEU A 38 -7.93 -3.72 -0.39
CA LEU A 38 -7.60 -5.12 -0.18
C LEU A 38 -6.32 -5.20 0.67
N ARG A 39 -6.40 -5.89 1.81
CA ARG A 39 -5.23 -6.26 2.60
C ARG A 39 -4.54 -7.43 1.92
N CYS A 40 -3.23 -7.35 1.72
CA CYS A 40 -2.44 -8.43 1.13
C CYS A 40 -1.37 -8.90 2.11
N LYS A 41 -0.96 -10.14 1.96
CA LYS A 41 0.12 -10.72 2.74
C LYS A 41 1.47 -10.16 2.29
N ASN A 42 2.26 -9.67 3.26
CA ASN A 42 3.65 -9.30 3.04
C ASN A 42 4.55 -10.55 3.07
N VAL A 43 5.07 -10.94 1.91
CA VAL A 43 5.95 -12.10 1.71
C VAL A 43 7.42 -11.71 1.51
N ALA A 44 7.81 -10.50 1.93
CA ALA A 44 9.21 -10.10 2.01
C ALA A 44 9.95 -10.91 3.09
N LYS A 45 11.22 -11.22 2.84
CA LYS A 45 12.07 -11.95 3.81
C LYS A 45 12.30 -11.15 5.10
N ASP A 46 12.55 -9.84 4.95
CA ASP A 46 12.60 -8.89 6.06
C ASP A 46 11.38 -7.96 5.98
N ASN A 47 10.24 -8.49 6.42
CA ASN A 47 8.93 -7.82 6.37
C ASN A 47 8.76 -6.66 7.37
N LYS A 48 9.79 -6.35 8.17
CA LYS A 48 9.79 -5.16 9.04
C LYS A 48 10.31 -3.90 8.35
N LYS A 49 10.95 -4.06 7.19
CA LYS A 49 11.63 -2.98 6.46
C LYS A 49 11.32 -2.95 4.97
N ASN A 50 10.60 -3.95 4.49
CA ASN A 50 10.27 -4.10 3.08
C ASN A 50 8.90 -4.76 2.96
N PHE A 51 8.27 -4.54 1.82
CA PHE A 51 7.09 -5.27 1.43
C PHE A 51 7.27 -5.99 0.09
N ARG A 52 6.57 -7.13 -0.03
CA ARG A 52 6.30 -7.80 -1.29
C ARG A 52 4.92 -8.42 -1.19
N ILE A 53 4.02 -8.03 -2.09
CA ILE A 53 2.66 -8.58 -2.11
C ILE A 53 2.71 -10.02 -2.59
N ASP A 54 1.95 -10.89 -1.91
CA ASP A 54 1.74 -12.27 -2.33
C ASP A 54 1.10 -12.33 -3.73
N GLU A 55 1.66 -13.17 -4.59
CA GLU A 55 1.25 -13.29 -6.00
C GLU A 55 -0.21 -13.77 -6.13
N ILE A 56 -0.68 -14.60 -5.19
CA ILE A 56 -2.06 -15.09 -5.18
C ILE A 56 -3.02 -13.97 -4.79
N ASP A 57 -2.67 -13.15 -3.81
CA ASP A 57 -3.46 -11.97 -3.44
C ASP A 57 -3.57 -10.98 -4.60
N TYR A 58 -2.44 -10.72 -5.29
CA TYR A 58 -2.42 -9.88 -6.48
C TYR A 58 -3.32 -10.42 -7.60
N LEU A 59 -3.20 -11.71 -7.92
CA LEU A 59 -4.00 -12.34 -8.97
C LEU A 59 -5.49 -12.36 -8.63
N ASN A 60 -5.83 -12.56 -7.36
CA ASN A 60 -7.23 -12.49 -6.91
C ASN A 60 -7.78 -11.08 -7.00
N ALA A 61 -6.95 -10.08 -6.69
CA ALA A 61 -7.32 -8.67 -6.80
C ALA A 61 -7.58 -8.26 -8.25
N SER A 62 -6.69 -8.63 -9.17
CA SER A 62 -6.79 -8.29 -10.59
C SER A 62 -8.01 -8.92 -11.28
N LYS A 63 -8.50 -10.05 -10.76
CA LYS A 63 -9.76 -10.68 -11.21
C LYS A 63 -11.01 -9.97 -10.69
N ARG A 64 -10.92 -9.22 -9.60
CA ARG A 64 -12.05 -8.55 -8.95
C ARG A 64 -12.30 -7.14 -9.48
N GLY A 65 -11.26 -6.43 -9.92
CA GLY A 65 -11.37 -5.05 -10.37
C GLY A 65 -10.06 -4.47 -10.89
N SER A 66 -10.10 -3.20 -11.26
CA SER A 66 -8.91 -2.48 -11.74
C SER A 66 -8.07 -2.04 -10.54
N ILE A 67 -6.80 -2.45 -10.51
CA ILE A 67 -5.84 -1.98 -9.50
C ILE A 67 -5.51 -0.52 -9.79
N LYS A 68 -5.77 0.36 -8.80
CA LYS A 68 -5.55 1.81 -8.90
C LYS A 68 -4.31 2.28 -8.17
N ALA A 69 -3.92 1.58 -7.11
CA ALA A 69 -2.69 1.86 -6.37
C ALA A 69 -2.24 0.66 -5.56
N TYR A 70 -0.94 0.64 -5.26
CA TYR A 70 -0.38 -0.16 -4.18
C TYR A 70 -0.38 0.68 -2.90
N TYR A 71 -0.41 0.01 -1.74
CA TYR A 71 -0.07 0.68 -0.48
C TYR A 71 0.79 -0.18 0.44
N HIS A 72 1.56 0.48 1.30
CA HIS A 72 2.28 -0.13 2.41
C HIS A 72 2.35 0.80 3.62
N SER A 73 2.93 0.31 4.72
CA SER A 73 3.14 1.11 5.93
C SER A 73 4.61 1.20 6.30
N HIS A 74 5.02 2.34 6.85
CA HIS A 74 6.28 2.47 7.57
C HIS A 74 5.99 2.53 9.08
N PRO A 75 6.26 1.44 9.84
CA PRO A 75 5.98 1.39 11.27
C PRO A 75 7.03 2.13 12.13
N HIS A 76 8.27 2.26 11.65
CA HIS A 76 9.39 2.83 12.44
C HIS A 76 10.12 3.99 11.76
N ASP A 77 9.65 4.44 10.58
CA ASP A 77 10.34 5.48 9.83
C ASP A 77 10.04 6.88 10.40
N GLU A 78 11.04 7.48 11.04
CA GLU A 78 11.02 8.85 11.56
C GLU A 78 11.24 9.90 10.46
N VAL A 79 11.58 9.50 9.23
CA VAL A 79 11.91 10.45 8.15
C VAL A 79 10.70 10.73 7.25
N GLY A 80 9.73 9.81 7.17
CA GLY A 80 8.50 9.98 6.41
C GLY A 80 8.76 10.06 4.90
N ARG A 81 9.62 9.18 4.38
CA ARG A 81 10.02 9.17 2.96
C ARG A 81 10.03 7.76 2.40
N PHE A 82 9.72 7.64 1.12
CA PHE A 82 9.90 6.40 0.38
C PHE A 82 11.38 5.97 0.39
N SER A 83 11.62 4.69 0.64
CA SER A 83 12.92 4.07 0.49
C SER A 83 13.31 3.91 -0.99
N GLY A 84 14.58 3.63 -1.26
CA GLY A 84 15.04 3.30 -2.62
C GLY A 84 14.40 2.03 -3.19
N ALA A 85 13.91 1.12 -2.34
CA ALA A 85 13.19 -0.09 -2.75
C ALA A 85 11.74 0.25 -3.16
N ASP A 86 11.06 1.11 -2.41
CA ASP A 86 9.69 1.55 -2.73
C ASP A 86 9.62 2.22 -4.10
N ALA A 87 10.60 3.07 -4.39
CA ALA A 87 10.69 3.77 -5.66
C ALA A 87 10.95 2.83 -6.86
N GLN A 88 11.46 1.61 -6.63
CA GLN A 88 11.60 0.59 -7.67
C GLN A 88 10.27 -0.14 -7.92
N VAL A 89 9.55 -0.50 -6.85
CA VAL A 89 8.23 -1.16 -6.95
C VAL A 89 7.26 -0.29 -7.74
N SER A 90 7.19 1.00 -7.40
CA SER A 90 6.32 1.97 -8.05
C SER A 90 6.63 2.09 -9.55
N ARG A 91 7.89 2.33 -9.90
CA ARG A 91 8.34 2.48 -11.31
C ARG A 91 8.10 1.25 -12.17
N ALA A 92 8.29 0.05 -11.62
CA ALA A 92 8.14 -1.19 -12.37
C ALA A 92 6.68 -1.45 -12.81
N GLN A 93 5.71 -0.85 -12.13
CA GLN A 93 4.29 -1.16 -12.30
C GLN A 93 3.50 -0.06 -13.02
N ASN A 94 4.06 1.14 -13.16
CA ASN A 94 3.38 2.33 -13.66
C ASN A 94 2.02 2.58 -12.97
N ILE A 95 1.96 2.29 -11.67
CA ILE A 95 0.77 2.40 -10.81
C ILE A 95 1.21 3.17 -9.55
N PRO A 96 0.40 4.13 -9.06
CA PRO A 96 0.72 4.88 -7.85
C PRO A 96 1.02 4.00 -6.63
N LEU A 97 1.93 4.48 -5.78
CA LEU A 97 2.25 3.86 -4.49
C LEU A 97 1.91 4.80 -3.34
N ILE A 98 1.16 4.29 -2.38
CA ILE A 98 0.73 5.03 -1.19
C ILE A 98 1.45 4.47 0.04
N MET A 99 2.03 5.35 0.84
CA MET A 99 2.66 4.99 2.10
C MET A 99 1.92 5.65 3.26
N TYR A 100 1.54 4.87 4.26
CA TYR A 100 1.12 5.41 5.55
C TYR A 100 2.28 5.33 6.55
N SER A 101 2.73 6.48 7.04
CA SER A 101 3.69 6.54 8.14
C SER A 101 2.93 6.53 9.46
N ILE A 102 3.14 5.46 10.24
CA ILE A 102 2.51 5.32 11.56
C ILE A 102 3.06 6.36 12.52
N PHE A 103 4.38 6.60 12.48
CA PHE A 103 5.07 7.55 13.36
C PHE A 103 4.56 8.99 13.20
N HIS A 104 4.34 9.42 11.95
CA HIS A 104 3.85 10.78 11.66
C HIS A 104 2.33 10.89 11.60
N ASP A 105 1.61 9.77 11.70
CA ASP A 105 0.18 9.67 11.40
C ASP A 105 -0.20 10.37 10.07
N ASN A 106 0.55 10.10 9.00
CA ASN A 106 0.39 10.80 7.74
C ASN A 106 0.52 9.89 6.51
N PHE A 107 -0.16 10.28 5.42
CA PHE A 107 -0.13 9.61 4.13
C PHE A 107 0.79 10.34 3.16
N TYR A 108 1.54 9.55 2.39
CA TYR A 108 2.41 10.00 1.31
C TYR A 108 2.04 9.24 0.05
N GLN A 109 2.18 9.88 -1.10
CA GLN A 109 1.86 9.29 -2.40
C GLN A 109 3.01 9.53 -3.36
N LEU A 110 3.36 8.48 -4.08
CA LEU A 110 4.28 8.51 -5.20
C LEU A 110 3.48 8.25 -6.47
N ASP A 111 3.35 9.29 -7.29
CA ASP A 111 2.66 9.24 -8.57
C ASP A 111 3.60 8.83 -9.72
N HIS A 112 2.98 8.40 -10.82
CA HIS A 112 3.65 8.17 -12.10
C HIS A 112 2.96 8.99 -13.18
N GLU A 113 3.76 9.63 -14.03
CA GLU A 113 3.33 10.38 -15.21
C GLU A 113 2.94 9.46 -16.37
#